data_AF-A0A0M3I198-F1
#
_entry.id   AF-A0A0M3I198-F1
#
_cell.length_a   1.000
_cell.length_b   1.000
_cell.length_c   1.000
_cell.angle_alpha   90.00
_cell.angle_beta   90.00
_cell.angle_gamma   90.00
#
_symmetry.space_group_name_H-M   'P 1'
#
loop_
_entity.id
_entity.type
_entity.pdbx_description
1 polymer ?
#
loop_
_entity_poly.entity_id
_entity_poly.type
_entity_poly.pdbx_seq_one_letter_code
_entity_poly.pdbx_strand_id
1 'polypeptide(L)'
;MAASLLESMFLAFGWLLLAILVDANEITELRMPGAEPILNDSYLCTSLPLDINTEHYLLGFKPFATMQKAHHMLLFGCDEPGSEEAIWDCGEMTNAGPSFERAPTCKSKPNILYAWGRDAPELRLPEGLLFKILVFTLPDTLIQY
;
A
#
# COMPACT_ATOMS: atom_id res chain seq x y z
N MET A 1 -23.23 33.46 -37.77
CA MET A 1 -24.03 32.65 -36.81
C MET A 1 -23.71 31.17 -36.87
N ALA A 2 -23.55 30.55 -38.05
CA ALA A 2 -23.22 29.12 -38.14
C ALA A 2 -21.78 28.77 -37.69
N ALA A 3 -20.79 29.63 -37.98
CA ALA A 3 -19.39 29.40 -37.62
C ALA A 3 -19.15 29.37 -36.09
N SER A 4 -19.82 30.25 -35.34
CA SER A 4 -19.70 30.32 -33.87
C SER A 4 -20.32 29.10 -33.17
N LEU A 5 -21.35 28.49 -33.76
CA LEU A 5 -21.97 27.28 -33.23
C LEU A 5 -21.05 26.07 -33.41
N LEU A 6 -20.38 25.98 -34.55
CA LEU A 6 -19.44 24.90 -34.84
C LEU A 6 -18.20 24.96 -33.95
N GLU A 7 -17.64 26.15 -33.72
CA GLU A 7 -16.55 26.38 -32.77
C GLU A 7 -16.95 26.00 -31.33
N SER A 8 -18.16 26.38 -30.90
CA SER A 8 -18.68 26.00 -29.58
C SER A 8 -18.88 24.49 -29.43
N MET A 9 -19.27 23.80 -30.50
CA MET A 9 -19.36 22.33 -30.52
C MET A 9 -17.98 21.67 -30.40
N PHE A 10 -16.97 22.14 -31.13
CA PHE A 10 -15.62 21.58 -31.03
C PHE A 10 -15.02 21.78 -29.64
N LEU A 11 -15.26 22.94 -29.02
CA LEU A 11 -14.86 23.17 -27.64
C LEU A 11 -15.59 22.23 -26.69
N ALA A 12 -16.92 22.10 -26.79
CA ALA A 12 -17.70 21.22 -25.93
C ALA A 12 -17.30 19.74 -26.06
N PHE A 13 -17.09 19.25 -27.28
CA PHE A 13 -16.61 17.89 -27.53
C PHE A 13 -15.16 17.70 -27.07
N GLY A 14 -14.30 18.70 -27.24
CA GLY A 14 -12.93 18.67 -26.72
C GLY A 14 -12.88 18.59 -25.20
N TRP A 15 -13.72 19.37 -24.50
CA TRP A 15 -13.87 19.30 -23.05
C TRP A 15 -14.46 17.97 -22.59
N LEU A 16 -15.44 17.42 -23.31
CA LEU A 16 -16.04 16.13 -23.00
C LEU A 16 -15.04 14.97 -23.20
N LEU A 17 -14.28 14.97 -24.31
CA LEU A 17 -13.19 14.01 -24.56
C LEU A 17 -12.10 14.10 -23.49
N LEU A 18 -11.71 15.32 -23.10
CA LEU A 18 -10.72 15.52 -22.05
C LEU A 18 -11.22 15.00 -20.69
N ALA A 19 -12.49 15.24 -20.36
CA ALA A 19 -13.10 14.74 -19.12
C ALA A 19 -13.19 13.21 -19.07
N ILE A 20 -13.38 12.54 -20.21
CA ILE A 20 -13.42 11.07 -20.29
C ILE A 20 -12.02 10.44 -20.14
N LEU A 21 -10.95 11.18 -20.45
CA LEU A 21 -9.56 10.69 -20.38
C LEU A 21 -8.87 10.94 -19.02
N VAL A 22 -9.52 11.60 -18.07
CA VAL A 22 -8.97 11.76 -16.72
C VAL A 22 -9.20 10.47 -15.94
N ASP A 23 -8.25 9.54 -16.04
CA ASP A 23 -8.10 8.45 -15.09
C ASP A 23 -7.42 9.01 -13.84
N ALA A 24 -8.15 9.06 -12.72
CA ALA A 24 -7.63 9.62 -11.48
C ALA A 24 -6.73 8.57 -10.82
N ASN A 25 -5.41 8.77 -10.90
CA ASN A 25 -4.47 7.96 -10.14
C ASN A 25 -4.58 8.30 -8.64
N GLU A 26 -5.20 7.43 -7.86
CA GLU A 26 -5.36 7.60 -6.41
C GLU A 26 -4.11 7.13 -5.67
N ILE A 27 -3.63 7.94 -4.72
CA ILE A 27 -2.52 7.56 -3.82
C ILE A 27 -3.12 7.10 -2.50
N THR A 28 -2.99 5.81 -2.20
CA THR A 28 -3.42 5.22 -0.94
C THR A 28 -2.26 5.18 0.05
N GLU A 29 -2.44 5.76 1.23
CA GLU A 29 -1.44 5.70 2.30
C GLU A 29 -1.68 4.49 3.22
N LEU A 30 -0.68 3.63 3.33
CA LEU A 30 -0.63 2.56 4.33
C LEU A 30 0.45 2.90 5.35
N ARG A 31 0.05 3.09 6.61
CA ARG A 31 0.92 3.52 7.71
C ARG A 31 0.69 2.65 8.92
N MET A 32 1.76 2.36 9.66
CA MET A 32 1.68 1.80 11.00
C MET A 32 0.99 2.78 11.97
N PRO A 33 -0.17 2.45 12.55
CA PRO A 33 -0.92 3.38 13.38
C PRO A 33 -0.31 3.50 14.79
N GLY A 34 0.57 4.47 14.99
CA GLY A 34 1.14 4.75 16.32
C GLY A 34 2.06 3.65 16.85
N ALA A 35 2.66 2.85 15.96
CA ALA A 35 3.55 1.77 16.36
C ALA A 35 4.78 2.30 17.11
N GLU A 36 4.91 1.89 18.36
CA GLU A 36 6.10 2.08 19.17
C GLU A 36 6.64 0.70 19.56
N PRO A 37 7.78 0.28 18.98
CA PRO A 37 8.35 -1.02 19.29
C PRO A 37 8.81 -1.03 20.75
N ILE A 38 8.42 -2.08 21.47
CA ILE A 38 8.85 -2.31 22.86
C ILE A 38 10.20 -3.03 22.89
N LEU A 39 10.45 -3.87 21.88
CA LEU A 39 11.67 -4.66 21.73
C LEU A 39 12.37 -4.32 20.41
N ASN A 40 13.69 -4.42 20.41
CA ASN A 40 14.48 -4.32 19.19
C ASN A 40 14.19 -5.48 18.25
N ASP A 41 14.30 -5.20 16.95
CA ASP A 41 14.05 -6.14 15.87
C ASP A 41 12.63 -6.74 15.92
N SER A 42 11.64 -5.94 16.35
CA SER A 42 10.23 -6.34 16.35
C SER A 42 9.67 -6.31 14.92
N TYR A 43 9.01 -7.39 14.51
CA TYR A 43 8.27 -7.46 13.26
C TYR A 43 6.79 -7.20 13.55
N LEU A 44 6.35 -5.99 13.28
CA LEU A 44 4.96 -5.57 13.45
C LEU A 44 4.24 -5.57 12.11
N CYS A 45 2.98 -5.94 12.10
CA CYS A 45 2.13 -6.00 10.92
C CYS A 45 0.91 -5.10 11.10
N THR A 46 0.50 -4.45 10.01
CA THR A 46 -0.80 -3.77 9.88
C THR A 46 -1.46 -4.21 8.57
N SER A 47 -2.77 -4.07 8.45
CA SER A 47 -3.50 -4.33 7.20
C SER A 47 -4.29 -3.12 6.70
N LEU A 48 -4.57 -3.11 5.40
CA LEU A 48 -5.56 -2.23 4.78
C LEU A 48 -6.46 -3.07 3.86
N PRO A 49 -7.75 -3.21 4.18
CA PRO A 49 -8.70 -3.86 3.29
C PRO A 49 -9.00 -2.97 2.08
N LEU A 50 -9.13 -3.58 0.90
CA LEU A 50 -9.60 -2.91 -0.31
C LEU A 50 -11.06 -3.24 -0.57
N ASP A 51 -11.73 -2.39 -1.37
CA ASP A 51 -13.07 -2.71 -1.85
C ASP A 51 -13.01 -3.85 -2.86
N ILE A 52 -13.60 -4.99 -2.48
CA ILE A 52 -13.68 -6.21 -3.29
C ILE A 52 -14.50 -6.04 -4.58
N ASN A 53 -15.36 -5.03 -4.66
CA ASN A 53 -16.19 -4.78 -5.84
C ASN A 53 -15.46 -3.98 -6.93
N THR A 54 -14.27 -3.49 -6.62
CA THR A 54 -13.46 -2.65 -7.52
C THR A 54 -12.15 -3.35 -7.83
N GLU A 55 -11.70 -3.30 -9.09
CA GLU A 55 -10.38 -3.81 -9.44
C GLU A 55 -9.30 -2.76 -9.12
N HIS A 56 -8.35 -3.14 -8.27
CA HIS A 56 -7.25 -2.28 -7.86
C HIS A 56 -5.98 -2.67 -8.59
N TYR A 57 -5.26 -1.66 -9.05
CA TYR A 57 -4.00 -1.81 -9.79
C TYR A 57 -2.91 -0.97 -9.14
N LEU A 58 -1.76 -1.57 -8.88
CA LEU A 58 -0.60 -0.89 -8.32
C LEU A 58 0.29 -0.33 -9.43
N LEU A 59 0.52 0.98 -9.41
CA LEU A 59 1.40 1.64 -10.39
C LEU A 59 2.81 1.90 -9.84
N GLY A 60 3.00 1.87 -8.52
CA GLY A 60 4.29 2.10 -7.89
C GLY A 60 4.18 2.25 -6.38
N PHE A 61 5.34 2.41 -5.73
CA PHE A 61 5.42 2.50 -4.28
C PHE A 61 6.28 3.69 -3.87
N LYS A 62 5.76 4.51 -2.96
CA LYS A 62 6.49 5.61 -2.35
C LYS A 62 6.72 5.31 -0.86
N PRO A 63 7.95 4.95 -0.45
CA PRO A 63 8.22 4.67 0.94
C PRO A 63 8.08 5.94 1.79
N PHE A 64 7.37 5.83 2.91
CA PHE A 64 7.30 6.86 3.94
C PHE A 64 7.81 6.28 5.26
N ALA A 65 9.10 6.47 5.54
CA ALA A 65 9.73 5.99 6.76
C ALA A 65 10.60 7.07 7.38
N THR A 66 10.52 7.22 8.70
CA THR A 66 11.55 7.96 9.45
C THR A 66 12.74 7.03 9.66
N MET A 67 13.91 7.46 9.20
CA MET A 67 15.19 6.71 9.21
C MET A 67 15.57 6.08 10.57
N GLN A 68 15.02 6.60 11.66
CA GLN A 68 15.31 6.18 13.03
C GLN A 68 14.47 4.99 13.50
N LYS A 69 13.36 4.64 12.81
CA LYS A 69 12.37 3.67 13.32
C LYS A 69 12.30 2.38 12.52
N ALA A 70 12.25 2.44 11.18
CA ALA A 70 12.11 1.27 10.32
C ALA A 70 13.43 0.88 9.66
N HIS A 71 13.75 -0.41 9.65
CA HIS A 71 14.91 -0.95 8.94
C HIS A 71 14.52 -1.60 7.61
N HIS A 72 13.41 -2.32 7.60
CA HIS A 72 12.80 -2.91 6.40
C HIS A 72 11.28 -2.73 6.46
N MET A 73 10.68 -2.49 5.30
CA MET A 73 9.23 -2.55 5.11
C MET A 73 8.96 -3.57 4.00
N LEU A 74 8.01 -4.47 4.24
CA LEU A 74 7.60 -5.47 3.27
C LEU A 74 6.09 -5.34 3.07
N LEU A 75 5.64 -5.29 1.82
CA LEU A 75 4.22 -5.22 1.48
C LEU A 75 3.80 -6.54 0.84
N PHE A 76 2.74 -7.13 1.37
CA PHE A 76 2.14 -8.34 0.86
C PHE A 76 0.70 -8.08 0.41
N GLY A 77 0.27 -8.87 -0.57
CA GLY A 77 -1.13 -9.02 -0.96
C GLY A 77 -1.65 -10.37 -0.50
N CYS A 78 -2.81 -10.37 0.14
CA CYS A 78 -3.53 -11.59 0.50
C CYS A 78 -5.06 -11.41 0.48
N ASP A 79 -5.78 -12.52 0.64
CA ASP A 79 -7.23 -12.54 0.69
C ASP A 79 -7.73 -12.17 2.10
N GLU A 80 -7.01 -12.63 3.13
CA GLU A 80 -7.34 -12.40 4.53
C GLU A 80 -6.08 -12.07 5.36
N PRO A 81 -6.09 -10.98 6.17
CA PRO A 81 -4.99 -10.64 7.04
C PRO A 81 -4.86 -11.66 8.18
N GLY A 82 -3.68 -11.73 8.79
CA GLY A 82 -3.42 -12.67 9.89
C GLY A 82 -4.18 -12.35 11.18
N SER A 83 -4.41 -11.07 11.45
CA SER A 83 -5.20 -10.57 12.58
C SER A 83 -6.14 -9.44 12.14
N GLU A 84 -7.18 -9.20 12.93
CA GLU A 84 -8.07 -8.04 12.81
C GLU A 84 -7.61 -6.85 13.69
N GLU A 85 -6.55 -7.04 14.48
CA GLU A 85 -5.94 -5.98 15.27
C GLU A 85 -5.28 -4.92 14.37
N ALA A 86 -5.28 -3.67 14.83
CA ALA A 86 -4.65 -2.58 14.07
C ALA A 86 -3.14 -2.79 13.89
N ILE A 87 -2.49 -3.38 14.89
CA ILE A 87 -1.08 -3.80 14.86
C ILE A 87 -0.96 -5.14 15.56
N TRP A 88 -0.25 -6.09 14.94
CA TRP A 88 0.07 -7.39 15.55
C TRP A 88 1.54 -7.78 15.34
N ASP A 89 2.05 -8.69 16.17
CA ASP A 89 3.33 -9.38 15.93
C ASP A 89 3.12 -10.34 14.77
N CYS A 90 3.86 -10.13 13.68
CA CYS A 90 3.75 -10.88 12.43
C CYS A 90 4.02 -12.39 12.54
N GLY A 91 4.43 -12.88 13.72
CA GLY A 91 4.57 -14.31 13.97
C GLY A 91 5.87 -14.91 13.45
N GLU A 92 6.82 -14.06 13.05
CA GLU A 92 8.01 -14.43 12.29
C GLU A 92 9.24 -14.67 13.21
N MET A 93 10.42 -14.20 12.81
CA MET A 93 11.72 -14.54 13.41
C MET A 93 11.91 -14.10 14.87
N THR A 94 11.19 -13.06 15.32
CA THR A 94 11.30 -12.51 16.68
C THR A 94 9.93 -12.43 17.32
N ASN A 95 9.91 -12.17 18.64
CA ASN A 95 8.69 -11.88 19.38
C ASN A 95 8.65 -10.37 19.65
N ALA A 96 7.54 -9.71 19.30
CA ALA A 96 7.41 -8.25 19.46
C ALA A 96 7.02 -7.82 20.89
N GLY A 97 7.00 -8.75 21.83
CA GLY A 97 6.65 -8.55 23.24
C GLY A 97 5.20 -8.97 23.56
N PRO A 98 4.81 -8.89 24.84
CA PRO A 98 3.50 -9.33 25.30
C PRO A 98 2.34 -8.41 24.92
N SER A 99 2.63 -7.24 24.35
CA SER A 99 1.64 -6.20 24.06
C SER A 99 0.95 -6.35 22.71
N PHE A 100 1.44 -7.24 21.85
CA PHE A 100 0.87 -7.48 20.54
C PHE A 100 0.36 -8.91 20.44
N GLU A 101 -0.82 -9.09 19.85
CA GLU A 101 -1.27 -10.42 19.43
C GLU A 101 -0.24 -11.01 18.46
N ARG A 102 0.09 -12.29 18.62
CA ARG A 102 0.95 -12.99 17.67
C ARG A 102 0.10 -13.75 16.65
N ALA A 103 0.19 -13.34 15.39
CA ALA A 103 -0.54 -13.94 14.27
C ALA A 103 0.33 -13.89 13.00
N PRO A 104 0.11 -14.76 12.00
CA PRO A 104 0.89 -14.71 10.76
C PRO A 104 0.69 -13.37 10.02
N THR A 105 1.46 -13.11 8.95
CA THR A 105 1.21 -11.92 8.10
C THR A 105 -0.16 -11.99 7.41
N CYS A 106 -0.53 -13.17 6.91
CA CYS A 106 -1.83 -13.44 6.29
C CYS A 106 -2.35 -14.81 6.75
N LYS A 107 -3.67 -14.99 6.85
CA LYS A 107 -4.28 -16.32 7.07
C LYS A 107 -4.11 -17.19 5.82
N SER A 108 -4.22 -16.57 4.64
CA SER A 108 -3.95 -17.19 3.35
C SER A 108 -2.46 -17.08 2.98
N LYS A 109 -2.05 -17.72 1.88
CA LYS A 109 -0.68 -17.59 1.36
C LYS A 109 -0.39 -16.12 1.01
N PRO A 110 0.65 -15.50 1.62
CA PRO A 110 1.02 -14.14 1.30
C PRO A 110 1.75 -14.08 -0.06
N ASN A 111 1.46 -13.05 -0.86
CA ASN A 111 2.20 -12.72 -2.08
C ASN A 111 2.99 -11.44 -1.87
N ILE A 112 4.32 -11.49 -1.97
CA ILE A 112 5.14 -10.29 -1.82
C ILE A 112 4.93 -9.37 -3.02
N LEU A 113 4.64 -8.10 -2.75
CA LEU A 113 4.36 -7.07 -3.76
C LEU A 113 5.47 -6.03 -3.79
N TYR A 114 6.01 -5.68 -2.63
CA TYR A 114 7.07 -4.70 -2.51
C TYR A 114 7.96 -5.00 -1.31
N ALA A 115 9.23 -4.62 -1.42
CA ALA A 115 10.19 -4.64 -0.34
C ALA A 115 11.00 -3.36 -0.39
N TRP A 116 11.15 -2.72 0.76
CA TRP A 116 11.98 -1.55 0.94
C TRP A 116 12.98 -1.81 2.07
N GLY A 117 14.23 -1.46 1.82
CA GLY A 117 15.25 -1.38 2.85
C GLY A 117 15.63 0.06 3.11
N ARG A 118 16.18 0.32 4.31
CA ARG A 118 16.72 1.62 4.68
C ARG A 118 17.56 2.24 3.55
N ASP A 119 17.29 3.51 3.24
CA ASP A 119 17.92 4.29 2.17
C ASP A 119 17.66 3.81 0.73
N ALA A 120 16.76 2.85 0.51
CA ALA A 120 16.40 2.44 -0.84
C ALA A 120 15.56 3.53 -1.56
N PRO A 121 15.81 3.80 -2.85
CA PRO A 121 15.03 4.75 -3.63
C PRO A 121 13.60 4.26 -3.90
N GLU A 122 12.74 5.17 -4.34
CA GLU A 122 11.38 4.86 -4.82
C GLU A 122 11.42 3.81 -5.95
N LEU A 123 10.50 2.85 -5.91
CA LEU A 123 10.35 1.85 -6.96
C LEU A 123 9.12 2.16 -7.82
N ARG A 124 9.37 2.39 -9.11
CA ARG A 124 8.31 2.44 -10.14
C ARG A 124 8.25 1.11 -10.84
N LEU A 125 7.04 0.56 -10.96
CA LEU A 125 6.85 -0.67 -11.70
C LEU A 125 6.94 -0.39 -13.21
N PRO A 126 7.45 -1.34 -14.02
CA PRO A 126 7.40 -1.22 -15.47
C PRO A 126 5.95 -1.08 -15.96
N GLU A 127 5.74 -0.32 -17.03
CA GLU A 127 4.42 -0.18 -17.64
C GLU A 127 3.84 -1.56 -18.01
N GLY A 128 2.57 -1.79 -17.65
CA GLY A 128 1.86 -3.03 -17.96
C GLY A 128 1.99 -4.16 -16.93
N LEU A 129 2.75 -3.98 -15.85
CA LEU A 129 2.75 -4.91 -14.72
C LEU A 129 1.60 -4.59 -13.77
N LEU A 130 0.63 -5.51 -13.66
CA LEU A 130 -0.59 -5.33 -12.87
C LEU A 130 -0.72 -6.47 -11.85
N PHE A 131 -0.88 -6.13 -10.58
CA PHE A 131 -1.17 -7.08 -9.50
C PHE A 131 -2.62 -6.90 -9.03
N LYS A 132 -3.43 -7.96 -9.09
CA LYS A 132 -4.79 -7.98 -8.51
C LYS A 132 -4.70 -8.39 -7.05
N ILE A 133 -5.22 -7.55 -6.14
CA ILE A 133 -5.05 -7.69 -4.69
C ILE A 133 -6.37 -7.39 -3.99
N LEU A 134 -6.65 -8.07 -2.87
CA LEU A 134 -7.84 -7.87 -2.03
C LEU A 134 -7.51 -7.19 -0.69
N VAL A 135 -6.39 -7.55 -0.06
CA VAL A 135 -5.92 -6.95 1.21
C VAL A 135 -4.42 -6.69 1.13
N PHE A 136 -3.99 -5.54 1.63
CA PHE A 136 -2.59 -5.25 1.88
C PHE A 136 -2.21 -5.58 3.31
N THR A 137 -1.06 -6.21 3.51
CA THR A 137 -0.43 -6.35 4.82
C THR A 137 0.99 -5.80 4.76
N LEU A 138 1.35 -4.97 5.74
CA LEU A 138 2.67 -4.32 5.83
C LEU A 138 3.40 -4.77 7.10
N PRO A 139 4.18 -5.85 7.03
CA PRO A 139 5.22 -6.15 7.99
C PRO A 139 6.36 -5.13 7.93
N ASP A 140 6.60 -4.46 9.05
CA ASP A 140 7.74 -3.58 9.27
C ASP A 140 8.66 -4.14 10.36
N THR A 141 9.95 -4.15 10.08
CA THR A 141 10.97 -4.41 11.11
C THR A 141 11.36 -3.09 11.77
N LEU A 142 11.03 -2.96 13.07
CA LEU A 142 11.36 -1.80 13.87
C LEU A 142 12.58 -2.07 14.76
N ILE A 143 13.61 -1.21 14.65
CA ILE A 143 14.82 -1.25 15.48
C ILE A 143 14.82 0.03 16.30
N GLN A 144 14.75 -0.09 17.63
CA GLN A 144 14.88 1.06 18.53
C GLN A 144 16.37 1.26 18.84
N TYR A 145 16.88 2.47 18.57
CA TYR A 145 18.23 2.89 18.96
C TYR A 145 18.21 3.57 20.33
#